data_AF-A0A4S4K8F5-F1
#
_entry.id   AF-A0A4S4K8F5-F1
#
_cell.length_a   1.000
_cell.length_b   1.000
_cell.length_c   1.000
_cell.angle_alpha   90.00
_cell.angle_beta   90.00
_cell.angle_gamma   90.00
#
_symmetry.space_group_name_H-M   'P 1'
#
loop_
_entity.id
_entity.type
_entity.pdbx_description
1 polymer ?
#
loop_
_entity_poly.entity_id
_entity_poly.type
_entity_poly.pdbx_seq_one_letter_code
_entity_poly.pdbx_strand_id
1 'polypeptide(L)'
;MTTIIVDVYFGKLNHHRPVLQQADFMRNLNALYDRQPVAYDPGFLCCAYLVLALGTMSELNKAAGNTMEDVRSTNLEKILTPGWPEHEEFFGRALAVKPDLRMTISSLQALILLHWYLYTERQQRSLWRLVGSLVRVAIELGLHHD
;
A
#
# COMPACT_ATOMS: atom_id res chain seq x y z
N MET A 1 -15.15 2.61 -4.08
CA MET A 1 -14.13 1.92 -4.90
C MET A 1 -12.81 1.78 -4.17
N THR A 2 -12.24 2.88 -3.66
CA THR A 2 -11.10 2.87 -2.73
C THR A 2 -11.31 1.86 -1.59
N THR A 3 -12.51 1.86 -0.98
CA THR A 3 -12.89 0.91 0.08
C THR A 3 -12.76 -0.56 -0.34
N ILE A 4 -13.14 -0.92 -1.57
CA ILE A 4 -13.09 -2.31 -2.05
C ILE A 4 -11.64 -2.78 -2.16
N ILE A 5 -10.76 -1.98 -2.76
CA ILE A 5 -9.34 -2.32 -2.90
C ILE A 5 -8.63 -2.33 -1.55
N VAL A 6 -9.01 -1.42 -0.65
CA VAL A 6 -8.53 -1.42 0.73
C VAL A 6 -8.97 -2.69 1.47
N ASP A 7 -10.22 -3.12 1.32
CA ASP A 7 -10.73 -4.37 1.90
C ASP A 7 -10.00 -5.60 1.33
N VAL A 8 -9.68 -5.59 0.02
CA VAL A 8 -8.85 -6.62 -0.60
C VAL A 8 -7.47 -6.67 0.06
N TYR A 9 -6.81 -5.52 0.24
CA TYR A 9 -5.52 -5.46 0.92
C TYR A 9 -5.60 -6.00 2.35
N PHE A 10 -6.55 -5.51 3.16
CA PHE A 10 -6.64 -5.95 4.57
C PHE A 10 -7.05 -7.42 4.70
N GLY A 11 -7.97 -7.89 3.86
CA GLY A 11 -8.44 -9.27 3.90
C GLY A 11 -7.43 -10.28 3.37
N LYS A 12 -6.73 -9.98 2.27
CA LYS A 12 -5.88 -10.96 1.57
C LYS A 12 -4.39 -10.76 1.77
N LEU A 13 -3.95 -9.55 2.11
CA LEU A 13 -2.53 -9.23 2.16
C LEU A 13 -2.10 -8.97 3.61
N ASN A 14 -2.70 -8.00 4.30
CA ASN A 14 -2.20 -7.47 5.58
C ASN A 14 -1.97 -8.54 6.66
N HIS A 15 -2.73 -9.65 6.65
CA HIS A 15 -2.51 -10.75 7.62
C HIS A 15 -1.14 -11.43 7.49
N HIS A 16 -0.51 -11.41 6.32
CA HIS A 16 0.85 -11.95 6.12
C HIS A 16 1.94 -11.04 6.68
N ARG A 17 1.69 -9.72 6.69
CA ARG A 17 2.59 -8.68 7.19
C ARG A 17 1.76 -7.55 7.80
N PRO A 18 1.33 -7.69 9.06
CA PRO A 18 0.44 -6.72 9.69
C PRO A 18 1.22 -5.45 10.01
N VAL A 19 1.10 -4.46 9.14
CA VAL A 19 1.76 -3.15 9.28
C VAL A 19 0.77 -2.08 9.71
N LEU A 20 -0.49 -2.23 9.30
CA LEU A 20 -1.56 -1.29 9.50
C LEU A 20 -2.73 -1.94 10.24
N GLN A 21 -3.42 -1.14 11.05
CA GLN A 21 -4.72 -1.48 11.63
C GLN A 21 -5.84 -0.95 10.72
N GLN A 22 -6.75 -1.84 10.29
CA GLN A 22 -7.78 -1.48 9.30
C GLN A 22 -8.68 -0.35 9.80
N ALA A 23 -9.12 -0.40 11.05
CA ALA A 23 -10.01 0.61 11.63
C ALA A 23 -9.37 2.00 11.63
N ASP A 24 -8.10 2.11 12.03
CA ASP A 24 -7.37 3.37 12.07
C ASP A 24 -7.08 3.89 10.66
N PHE A 25 -6.68 3.00 9.75
CA PHE A 25 -6.44 3.35 8.36
C PHE A 25 -7.71 3.90 7.69
N MET A 26 -8.84 3.21 7.85
CA MET A 26 -10.12 3.63 7.29
C MET A 26 -10.60 4.96 7.87
N ARG A 27 -10.42 5.17 9.18
CA ARG A 27 -10.75 6.46 9.83
C ARG A 27 -9.96 7.61 9.22
N ASN A 28 -8.65 7.45 9.05
CA ASN A 28 -7.78 8.48 8.47
C ASN A 28 -8.06 8.70 6.98
N LEU A 29 -8.36 7.62 6.24
CA LEU A 29 -8.70 7.69 4.82
C LEU A 29 -10.02 8.44 4.61
N ASN A 30 -11.04 8.14 5.41
CA ASN A 30 -12.33 8.84 5.35
C ASN A 30 -12.17 10.32 5.69
N ALA A 31 -11.39 10.65 6.73
CA ALA A 31 -11.13 12.04 7.10
C ALA A 31 -10.48 12.85 5.96
N LEU A 32 -9.59 12.24 5.17
CA LEU A 32 -9.03 12.86 3.97
C LEU A 32 -10.09 13.11 2.87
N TYR A 33 -10.96 12.13 2.61
CA TYR A 33 -12.01 12.27 1.59
C TYR A 33 -13.09 13.28 2.01
N ASP A 34 -13.42 13.33 3.29
CA ASP A 34 -14.39 14.26 3.87
C ASP A 34 -13.83 15.69 4.02
N ARG A 35 -12.58 15.92 3.55
CA ARG A 35 -11.86 17.20 3.64
C ARG A 35 -11.83 17.78 5.05
N GLN A 36 -11.77 16.90 6.05
CA GLN A 36 -11.54 17.32 7.42
C GLN A 36 -10.16 18.00 7.51
N PRO A 37 -9.99 18.97 8.41
CA PRO A 37 -8.69 19.60 8.63
C PRO A 37 -7.76 18.62 9.36
N VAL A 38 -7.24 17.64 8.63
CA VAL A 38 -6.24 16.68 9.11
C VAL A 38 -4.86 17.23 8.83
N ALA A 39 -3.94 17.09 9.79
CA ALA A 39 -2.54 17.42 9.54
C ALA A 39 -1.98 16.59 8.38
N TYR A 40 -1.26 17.23 7.47
CA TYR A 40 -0.62 16.53 6.35
C TYR A 40 0.43 15.54 6.88
N ASP A 41 0.17 14.24 6.72
CA ASP A 41 1.11 13.17 7.03
C ASP A 41 1.56 12.47 5.73
N PRO A 42 2.79 12.76 5.24
CA PRO A 42 3.33 12.13 4.04
C PRO A 42 3.52 10.62 4.20
N GLY A 43 3.78 10.13 5.42
CA GLY A 43 3.89 8.71 5.71
C GLY A 43 2.56 8.00 5.50
N PHE A 44 1.47 8.55 6.04
CA PHE A 44 0.14 8.01 5.82
C PHE A 44 -0.29 8.06 4.35
N LEU A 45 -0.04 9.18 3.66
CA LEU A 45 -0.39 9.31 2.24
C LEU A 45 0.37 8.31 1.37
N CYS A 46 1.66 8.09 1.65
CA CYS A 46 2.47 7.07 1.00
C CYS A 46 1.92 5.66 1.30
N CYS A 47 1.55 5.36 2.55
CA CYS A 47 0.87 4.11 2.90
C CYS A 47 -0.42 3.91 2.11
N ALA A 48 -1.25 4.95 1.99
CA ALA A 48 -2.52 4.88 1.29
C ALA A 48 -2.34 4.52 -0.18
N TYR A 49 -1.39 5.17 -0.88
CA TYR A 49 -1.06 4.81 -2.25
C TYR A 49 -0.52 3.38 -2.38
N LEU A 50 0.33 2.93 -1.46
CA LEU A 50 0.88 1.57 -1.50
C LEU A 50 -0.17 0.49 -1.21
N VAL A 51 -1.11 0.75 -0.31
CA VAL A 51 -2.27 -0.12 -0.07
C VAL A 51 -3.11 -0.27 -1.34
N LEU A 52 -3.36 0.84 -2.05
CA LEU A 52 -4.10 0.80 -3.32
C LEU A 52 -3.32 0.06 -4.41
N ALA A 53 -2.00 0.27 -4.51
CA ALA A 53 -1.16 -0.43 -5.46
C ALA A 53 -1.15 -1.95 -5.22
N LEU A 54 -0.90 -2.37 -3.98
CA LEU A 54 -0.86 -3.78 -3.58
C LEU A 54 -2.22 -4.46 -3.73
N GLY A 55 -3.31 -3.81 -3.31
CA GLY A 55 -4.67 -4.35 -3.46
C GLY A 55 -5.06 -4.51 -4.92
N THR A 56 -4.77 -3.52 -5.77
CA THR A 56 -5.03 -3.57 -7.22
C THR A 56 -4.22 -4.68 -7.88
N MET A 57 -2.93 -4.78 -7.57
CA MET A 57 -2.05 -5.84 -8.07
C MET A 57 -2.53 -7.24 -7.67
N SER A 58 -3.05 -7.41 -6.44
CA SER A 58 -3.60 -8.70 -6.01
C SER A 58 -4.82 -9.12 -6.84
N GLU A 59 -5.70 -8.20 -7.21
CA GLU A 59 -6.85 -8.54 -8.06
C GLU A 59 -6.43 -8.85 -9.49
N LEU A 60 -5.48 -8.11 -10.04
CA LEU A 60 -4.93 -8.36 -11.38
C LEU A 60 -4.20 -9.72 -11.47
N ASN A 61 -3.40 -10.07 -10.45
CA ASN A 61 -2.75 -11.37 -10.40
C ASN A 61 -3.76 -12.52 -10.27
N LYS A 62 -4.85 -12.31 -9.53
CA LYS A 62 -5.97 -13.27 -9.47
C LYS A 62 -6.67 -13.43 -10.82
N ALA A 63 -6.86 -12.33 -11.55
CA ALA A 63 -7.41 -12.35 -12.90
C ALA A 63 -6.59 -13.21 -13.84
N ALA A 64 -5.27 -12.99 -13.86
CA ALA A 64 -4.35 -13.70 -14.73
C ALA A 64 -4.26 -15.20 -14.41
N GLY A 65 -4.29 -15.57 -13.13
CA GLY A 65 -4.23 -16.97 -12.68
C GLY A 65 -5.49 -17.80 -12.96
N ASN A 66 -6.66 -17.17 -13.02
CA ASN A 66 -7.94 -17.85 -13.24
C ASN A 66 -8.27 -18.15 -14.71
N THR A 67 -7.33 -17.93 -15.64
CA THR A 67 -7.50 -18.16 -17.08
C THR A 67 -7.58 -19.66 -17.49
N MET A 68 -7.76 -20.59 -16.53
CA MET A 68 -7.90 -22.03 -16.80
C MET A 68 -9.24 -22.67 -16.40
N GLU A 69 -10.14 -22.01 -15.66
CA GLU A 69 -11.47 -22.59 -15.38
C GLU A 69 -12.60 -21.55 -15.45
N ASP A 70 -13.64 -21.91 -16.20
CA ASP A 70 -14.84 -21.14 -16.52
C ASP A 70 -15.58 -20.58 -15.28
N VAL A 71 -15.30 -19.33 -14.89
CA VAL A 71 -16.30 -18.37 -14.36
C VAL A 71 -15.89 -16.96 -14.81
N ARG A 72 -16.18 -16.71 -16.08
CA ARG A 72 -15.73 -15.56 -16.88
C ARG A 72 -16.19 -14.21 -16.33
N SER A 73 -15.22 -13.29 -16.22
CA SER A 73 -15.31 -11.88 -16.66
C SER A 73 -16.23 -10.90 -15.93
N THR A 74 -17.14 -11.31 -15.05
CA THR A 74 -18.09 -10.36 -14.42
C THR A 74 -17.55 -9.62 -13.20
N ASN A 75 -16.55 -10.14 -12.50
CA ASN A 75 -16.05 -9.49 -11.28
C ASN A 75 -14.91 -8.50 -11.55
N LEU A 76 -14.02 -8.74 -12.51
CA LEU A 76 -12.90 -7.83 -12.77
C LEU A 76 -13.31 -6.55 -13.52
N GLU A 77 -14.18 -6.65 -14.54
CA GLU A 77 -14.77 -5.46 -15.19
C GLU A 77 -15.73 -4.70 -14.27
N LYS A 78 -16.33 -5.36 -13.26
CA LYS A 78 -17.12 -4.68 -12.21
C LYS A 78 -16.26 -4.08 -11.10
N ILE A 79 -15.11 -4.67 -10.77
CA ILE A 79 -14.21 -4.19 -9.71
C ILE A 79 -13.26 -3.10 -10.22
N LEU A 80 -12.89 -3.12 -11.49
CA LEU A 80 -12.07 -2.10 -12.16
C LEU A 80 -12.95 -1.38 -13.19
N THR A 81 -13.80 -0.46 -12.72
CA THR A 81 -14.57 0.47 -13.57
C THR A 81 -13.66 1.16 -14.59
N PRO A 82 -14.17 1.56 -15.78
CA PRO A 82 -13.40 2.35 -16.73
C PRO A 82 -12.88 3.63 -16.04
N GLY A 83 -11.57 3.73 -15.84
CA GLY A 83 -10.92 4.87 -15.19
C GLY A 83 -10.27 4.61 -13.82
N TRP A 84 -10.26 3.37 -13.31
CA TRP A 84 -9.38 3.04 -12.16
C TRP A 84 -7.90 3.03 -12.58
N PRO A 85 -7.00 3.70 -11.83
CA PRO A 85 -5.57 3.70 -12.15
C PRO A 85 -4.92 2.32 -12.07
N GLU A 86 -3.87 2.11 -12.86
CA GLU A 86 -3.03 0.91 -12.72
C GLU A 86 -2.27 0.92 -11.39
N HIS A 87 -1.85 -0.27 -10.92
CA HIS A 87 -1.07 -0.37 -9.68
C HIS A 87 0.26 0.40 -9.78
N GLU A 88 0.85 0.49 -10.97
CA GLU A 88 2.06 1.27 -11.24
C GLU A 88 1.85 2.77 -11.07
N GLU A 89 0.68 3.30 -11.42
CA GLU A 89 0.34 4.71 -11.20
C GLU A 89 0.27 5.04 -9.72
N PHE A 90 -0.39 4.18 -8.93
CA PHE A 90 -0.43 4.35 -7.48
C PHE A 90 0.97 4.26 -6.88
N PHE A 91 1.79 3.33 -7.36
CA PHE A 91 3.19 3.22 -6.95
C PHE A 91 3.99 4.48 -7.31
N GLY A 92 3.81 5.03 -8.51
CA GLY A 92 4.42 6.29 -8.93
C GLY A 92 4.04 7.46 -8.01
N ARG A 93 2.77 7.55 -7.61
CA ARG A 93 2.30 8.54 -6.63
C ARG A 93 2.90 8.31 -5.24
N ALA A 94 3.05 7.07 -4.79
CA ALA A 94 3.75 6.75 -3.54
C ALA A 94 5.22 7.19 -3.58
N LEU A 95 5.91 6.98 -4.71
CA LEU A 95 7.28 7.43 -4.90
C LEU A 95 7.42 8.95 -4.96
N ALA A 96 6.42 9.66 -5.47
CA ALA A 96 6.41 11.13 -5.47
C ALA A 96 6.32 11.70 -4.04
N VAL A 97 5.66 11.01 -3.10
CA VAL A 97 5.56 11.40 -1.69
C VAL A 97 6.79 10.97 -0.87
N LYS A 98 7.52 9.95 -1.34
CA LYS A 98 8.67 9.37 -0.62
C LYS A 98 9.74 10.39 -0.17
N PRO A 99 10.09 11.46 -0.91
CA PRO A 99 11.06 12.46 -0.47
C PRO A 99 10.61 13.26 0.77
N ASP A 100 9.30 13.36 1.01
CA ASP A 100 8.73 14.13 2.11
C ASP A 100 8.64 13.32 3.42
N LEU A 101 9.02 12.04 3.39
CA LEU A 101 8.95 11.15 4.55
C LEU A 101 9.84 11.67 5.67
N ARG A 102 9.24 11.78 6.86
CA ARG A 102 9.90 12.21 8.10
C ARG A 102 10.21 11.00 8.98
N MET A 103 10.94 11.23 10.08
CA MET A 103 11.24 10.21 11.10
C MET A 103 9.99 9.94 11.95
N THR A 104 9.00 9.24 11.38
CA THR A 104 7.72 8.93 12.02
C THR A 104 7.36 7.46 11.83
N ILE A 105 6.48 6.94 12.68
CA ILE A 105 5.96 5.57 12.58
C ILE A 105 5.26 5.36 11.23
N SER A 106 4.48 6.34 10.76
CA SER A 106 3.80 6.27 9.46
C SER A 106 4.76 6.17 8.28
N SER A 107 5.90 6.86 8.32
CA SER A 107 6.96 6.69 7.33
C SER A 107 7.59 5.30 7.40
N LEU A 108 7.84 4.76 8.60
CA LEU A 108 8.34 3.40 8.76
C LEU A 108 7.37 2.38 8.15
N GLN A 109 6.08 2.51 8.46
CA GLN A 109 5.01 1.69 7.88
C GLN A 109 5.00 1.79 6.34
N ALA A 110 5.11 3.00 5.79
CA ALA A 110 5.17 3.22 4.34
C ALA A 110 6.39 2.51 3.72
N LEU A 111 7.56 2.60 4.35
CA LEU A 111 8.76 1.93 3.87
C LEU A 111 8.63 0.39 3.91
N ILE A 112 7.92 -0.17 4.91
CA ILE A 112 7.67 -1.63 4.99
C ILE A 112 6.75 -2.07 3.84
N LEU A 113 5.68 -1.29 3.58
CA LEU A 113 4.78 -1.55 2.45
C LEU A 113 5.49 -1.40 1.11
N LEU A 114 6.36 -0.39 0.98
CA LEU A 114 7.15 -0.16 -0.22
C LEU A 114 8.11 -1.33 -0.48
N HIS A 115 8.75 -1.84 0.57
CA HIS A 115 9.59 -3.03 0.50
C HIS A 115 8.79 -4.24 -0.01
N TRP A 116 7.57 -4.42 0.48
CA TRP A 116 6.72 -5.52 0.06
C TRP A 116 6.25 -5.40 -1.39
N TYR A 117 5.90 -4.20 -1.84
CA TYR A 117 5.61 -3.95 -3.25
C TYR A 117 6.80 -4.33 -4.15
N LEU A 118 7.99 -3.84 -3.82
CA LEU A 118 9.22 -4.14 -4.57
C LEU A 118 9.59 -5.64 -4.54
N TYR A 119 9.29 -6.33 -3.45
CA TYR A 119 9.48 -7.77 -3.33
C TYR A 119 8.56 -8.53 -4.32
N THR A 120 7.30 -8.12 -4.41
CA THR A 120 6.31 -8.73 -5.30
C THR A 120 6.68 -8.51 -6.77
N GLU A 121 7.15 -7.31 -7.12
CA GLU A 121 7.66 -6.93 -8.45
C GLU A 121 9.08 -7.45 -8.76
N ARG A 122 9.71 -8.22 -7.85
CA ARG A 122 11.05 -8.81 -8.00
C ARG A 122 12.19 -7.80 -8.23
N GLN A 123 12.06 -6.56 -7.74
CA GLN A 123 13.04 -5.48 -7.88
C GLN A 123 14.17 -5.57 -6.82
N GLN A 124 14.98 -6.63 -6.89
CA GLN A 124 15.93 -7.02 -5.82
C GLN A 124 16.99 -5.95 -5.47
N ARG A 125 17.53 -5.22 -6.46
CA ARG A 125 18.58 -4.20 -6.23
C ARG A 125 18.05 -3.01 -5.41
N SER A 126 16.83 -2.57 -5.69
CA SER A 126 16.17 -1.45 -4.98
C SER A 126 15.74 -1.85 -3.57
N LEU A 127 15.38 -3.13 -3.39
CA LEU A 127 14.94 -3.69 -2.11
C LEU A 127 16.01 -3.63 -1.03
N TRP A 128 17.24 -4.05 -1.32
CA TRP A 128 18.33 -4.03 -0.33
C TRP A 128 18.70 -2.62 0.14
N ARG A 129 18.67 -1.63 -0.76
CA ARG A 129 18.88 -0.22 -0.39
C ARG A 129 17.79 0.30 0.54
N LEU A 130 16.56 -0.17 0.36
CA LEU A 130 15.43 0.23 1.18
C LEU A 130 15.51 -0.36 2.59
N VAL A 131 16.00 -1.60 2.74
CA VAL A 131 16.20 -2.24 4.06
C VAL A 131 17.11 -1.41 4.96
N GLY A 132 18.21 -0.85 4.44
CA GLY A 132 19.07 0.03 5.23
C GLY A 132 18.36 1.29 5.74
N SER A 133 17.45 1.86 4.92
CA SER A 133 16.64 3.02 5.33
C SER A 133 15.62 2.64 6.40
N LEU A 134 14.98 1.47 6.27
CA LEU A 134 14.05 0.91 7.26
C LEU A 134 14.72 0.73 8.63
N VAL A 135 15.86 0.05 8.66
CA VAL A 135 16.61 -0.22 9.91
C VAL A 135 17.01 1.09 10.58
N ARG A 136 17.52 2.05 9.80
CA ARG A 136 17.89 3.36 10.35
C ARG A 136 16.68 4.06 10.99
N VAL A 137 15.54 4.12 10.29
CA VAL A 137 14.33 4.73 10.84
C VAL A 137 13.86 4.01 12.11
N ALA A 138 13.90 2.67 12.15
CA ALA A 138 13.52 1.90 13.33
C ALA A 138 14.42 2.19 14.54
N ILE A 139 15.74 2.28 14.33
CA ILE A 139 16.71 2.62 15.39
C ILE A 139 16.46 4.02 15.94
N GLU A 140 16.31 5.01 15.06
CA GLU A 140 16.12 6.42 15.41
C GLU A 140 14.76 6.67 16.09
N LEU A 141 13.76 5.84 15.80
CA LEU A 141 12.48 5.82 16.52
C LEU A 141 12.58 5.13 17.90
N GLY A 142 13.74 4.60 18.27
CA GLY A 142 13.95 3.93 19.55
C GLY A 142 13.32 2.54 19.64
N LEU A 143 12.86 1.94 18.53
CA LEU A 143 12.15 0.65 18.50
C LEU A 143 13.04 -0.57 18.84
N HIS A 144 14.29 -0.33 19.21
CA HIS A 144 15.28 -1.34 19.57
C HIS A 144 15.51 -1.43 21.09
N HIS A 145 14.84 -0.58 21.87
CA HIS A 145 14.98 -0.50 23.32
C HIS A 145 14.02 -1.42 24.10
N ASP A 146 13.26 -2.27 23.39
CA ASP A 146 12.35 -3.27 23.95
C ASP A 146 12.87 -4.70 23.76
#